data_AF-A0A6P0UJZ3-F1
#
_entry.id   AF-A0A6P0UJZ3-F1
#
_cell.length_a   1.000
_cell.length_b   1.000
_cell.length_c   1.000
_cell.angle_alpha   90.00
_cell.angle_beta   90.00
_cell.angle_gamma   90.00
#
_symmetry.space_group_name_H-M   'P 1'
#
loop_
_entity.id
_entity.type
_entity.pdbx_description
1 polymer ?
#
loop_
_entity_poly.entity_id
_entity_poly.type
_entity_poly.pdbx_seq_one_letter_code
_entity_poly.pdbx_strand_id
1 'polypeptide(L)'
;MEELRPEELKAMEQLSRERFDTERLDKRIIEALHEEGLLTEKTKKMNTKKYVLQIAASIALLIFGYFIGKYQTDTVPGQDSAMNKYALFLYENDEFAAEDIEKLVTEYRNWAIELGEQGKLEAAEKLDDFNDYWLGSNSVQNTTSKLTGYFIFYAKDFEEAKEIAKTHPHTIYGGGLDLRPIDKIEE
;
A
#
# COMPACT_ATOMS: atom_id res chain seq x y z
N MET A 1 37.79 15.76 -54.61
CA MET A 1 37.02 14.54 -54.34
C MET A 1 36.72 13.95 -55.70
N GLU A 2 37.40 12.85 -56.01
CA GLU A 2 37.39 12.21 -57.34
C GLU A 2 36.16 11.29 -57.39
N GLU A 3 35.17 11.64 -58.22
CA GLU A 3 33.94 10.87 -58.36
C GLU A 3 34.25 9.53 -59.03
N LEU A 4 33.86 8.44 -58.36
CA LEU A 4 34.09 7.07 -58.82
C LEU A 4 33.48 6.87 -60.21
N ARG A 5 34.26 6.29 -61.11
CA ARG A 5 33.80 6.07 -62.48
C ARG A 5 32.70 5.01 -62.47
N PRO A 6 31.74 5.08 -63.42
CA PRO A 6 30.61 4.14 -63.47
C PRO A 6 31.03 2.66 -63.49
N GLU A 7 32.22 2.36 -64.02
CA GLU A 7 32.77 1.00 -64.07
C GLU A 7 33.22 0.49 -62.68
N GLU A 8 33.74 1.37 -61.82
CA GLU A 8 34.18 1.04 -60.45
C GLU A 8 32.98 0.80 -59.53
N LEU A 9 31.91 1.59 -59.71
CA LEU A 9 30.62 1.37 -59.05
C LEU A 9 30.04 -0.01 -59.39
N LYS A 10 30.15 -0.43 -60.67
CA LYS A 10 29.66 -1.73 -61.13
C LYS A 10 30.49 -2.91 -60.58
N ALA A 11 31.80 -2.73 -60.41
CA ALA A 11 32.68 -3.71 -59.78
C ALA A 11 32.40 -3.85 -58.27
N MET A 12 32.14 -2.73 -57.56
CA MET A 12 31.77 -2.77 -56.14
C MET A 12 30.41 -3.43 -55.90
N GLU A 13 29.46 -3.26 -56.81
CA GLU A 13 28.13 -3.90 -56.70
C GLU A 13 28.23 -5.44 -56.83
N GLN A 14 29.21 -5.96 -57.57
CA GLN A 14 29.47 -7.39 -57.68
C GLN A 14 30.12 -8.00 -56.44
N LEU A 15 30.86 -7.22 -55.63
CA LEU A 15 31.56 -7.73 -54.45
C LEU A 15 30.66 -7.85 -53.19
N SER A 16 29.52 -7.17 -53.16
CA SER A 16 28.72 -6.99 -51.93
C SER A 16 27.70 -8.10 -51.61
N ARG A 17 27.73 -9.28 -52.26
CA ARG A 17 26.68 -10.30 -52.04
C ARG A 17 27.16 -11.74 -51.95
N GLU A 18 28.31 -12.00 -51.33
CA GLU A 18 28.46 -13.27 -50.61
C GLU A 18 27.68 -13.17 -49.29
N ARG A 19 26.37 -13.35 -49.37
CA ARG A 19 25.56 -13.64 -48.19
C ARG A 19 25.99 -15.02 -47.71
N PHE A 20 26.84 -15.08 -46.70
CA PHE A 20 27.09 -16.32 -45.98
C PHE A 20 25.74 -16.85 -45.48
N ASP A 21 25.43 -18.09 -45.86
CA ASP A 21 24.24 -18.79 -45.43
C ASP A 21 24.36 -19.10 -43.93
N THR A 22 23.96 -18.13 -43.10
CA THR A 22 24.07 -18.18 -41.65
C THR A 22 23.42 -19.43 -41.06
N GLU A 23 22.32 -19.92 -41.66
CA GLU A 23 21.66 -21.15 -41.19
C GLU A 23 22.56 -22.38 -41.32
N ARG A 24 23.37 -22.44 -42.39
CA ARG A 24 24.30 -23.55 -42.61
C ARG A 24 25.50 -23.48 -41.67
N LEU A 25 25.94 -22.28 -41.32
CA LEU A 25 27.01 -22.08 -40.35
C LEU A 25 26.55 -22.46 -38.95
N ASP A 26 25.35 -22.03 -38.56
CA ASP A 26 24.76 -22.32 -37.26
C ASP A 26 24.56 -23.83 -37.06
N LYS A 27 24.07 -24.54 -38.09
CA LYS A 27 23.94 -26.01 -38.04
C LYS A 27 25.29 -26.70 -37.81
N ARG A 28 26.35 -26.25 -38.49
CA ARG A 28 27.70 -26.83 -38.32
C ARG A 28 28.28 -26.56 -36.93
N ILE A 29 28.01 -25.39 -36.35
CA ILE A 29 28.43 -25.06 -34.99
C ILE A 29 27.69 -25.95 -33.98
N ILE A 30 26.38 -26.13 -34.15
CA ILE A 30 25.56 -26.98 -33.27
C ILE A 30 26.00 -28.45 -33.36
N GLU A 31 26.24 -28.96 -34.58
CA GLU A 31 26.75 -30.33 -34.77
C GLU A 31 28.13 -30.52 -34.13
N ALA A 32 29.06 -29.57 -34.33
CA ALA A 32 30.38 -29.64 -33.72
C ALA A 32 30.32 -29.63 -32.18
N LEU A 33 29.46 -28.79 -31.59
CA LEU A 33 29.26 -28.76 -30.13
C LEU A 33 28.61 -30.03 -29.58
N HIS A 34 27.81 -30.73 -30.40
CA HIS A 34 27.22 -32.01 -30.05
C HIS A 34 28.25 -33.15 -30.14
N GLU A 35 29.12 -33.16 -31.16
CA GLU A 35 30.22 -34.13 -31.29
C GLU A 35 31.24 -34.00 -30.15
N GLU A 36 31.53 -32.78 -29.69
CA GLU A 36 32.42 -32.55 -28.55
C GLU A 36 31.78 -32.87 -27.18
N GLY A 37 30.51 -33.30 -27.15
CA GLY A 37 29.79 -33.64 -25.92
C GLY A 37 29.49 -32.44 -25.01
N LEU A 38 29.68 -31.21 -25.52
CA LEU A 38 29.48 -29.97 -24.78
C LEU A 38 28.00 -29.64 -24.60
N LEU A 39 27.13 -30.19 -25.45
CA LEU A 39 25.68 -30.12 -25.31
C LEU A 39 25.14 -31.37 -24.61
N THR A 40 25.18 -31.38 -23.28
CA THR A 40 24.51 -32.43 -22.50
C THR A 40 23.03 -32.09 -22.35
N GLU A 41 22.14 -32.79 -23.06
CA GLU A 41 20.68 -32.72 -22.83
C GLU A 41 20.31 -33.32 -21.47
N LYS A 42 20.50 -32.55 -20.39
CA LYS A 42 19.93 -32.88 -19.08
C LYS A 42 18.46 -32.47 -19.06
N THR A 43 17.59 -33.31 -19.63
CA THR A 43 16.16 -33.27 -19.37
C THR A 43 15.88 -33.77 -17.94
N LYS A 44 16.23 -32.95 -16.95
CA LYS A 44 15.86 -33.19 -15.55
C LYS A 44 14.35 -33.02 -15.46
N LYS A 45 13.59 -34.11 -15.56
CA LYS A 45 12.14 -34.12 -15.24
C LYS A 45 11.96 -33.60 -13.81
N MET A 46 11.74 -32.30 -13.68
CA MET A 46 11.40 -31.67 -12.42
C MET A 46 10.09 -32.28 -11.95
N ASN A 47 10.09 -32.79 -10.72
CA ASN A 47 8.91 -33.35 -10.09
C ASN A 47 7.99 -32.18 -9.69
N THR A 48 7.28 -31.66 -10.70
CA THR A 48 6.40 -30.47 -10.65
C THR A 48 5.39 -30.55 -9.53
N LYS A 49 4.94 -31.76 -9.17
CA LYS A 49 4.04 -31.99 -8.03
C LYS A 49 4.63 -31.55 -6.68
N LYS A 50 5.94 -31.70 -6.46
CA LYS A 50 6.58 -31.28 -5.21
C LYS A 50 6.71 -29.77 -5.09
N TYR A 51 7.02 -29.09 -6.19
CA TYR A 51 7.12 -27.62 -6.21
C TYR A 51 5.76 -26.94 -6.09
N VAL A 52 4.74 -27.47 -6.76
CA VAL A 52 3.36 -26.97 -6.63
C VAL A 52 2.87 -27.12 -5.19
N LEU A 53 3.18 -28.25 -4.52
CA LEU A 53 2.82 -28.46 -3.12
C LEU A 53 3.51 -27.47 -2.17
N GLN A 54 4.80 -27.18 -2.39
CA GLN A 54 5.56 -26.23 -1.57
C GLN A 54 5.04 -24.80 -1.73
N ILE A 55 4.71 -24.37 -2.94
CA ILE A 55 4.14 -23.05 -3.21
C ILE A 55 2.74 -22.92 -2.57
N ALA A 56 1.91 -23.97 -2.64
CA ALA A 56 0.61 -23.97 -2.00
C ALA A 56 0.71 -23.84 -0.47
N ALA A 57 1.68 -24.51 0.16
CA ALA A 57 1.89 -24.46 1.61
C ALA A 57 2.37 -23.08 2.10
N SER A 58 3.26 -22.41 1.36
CA SER A 58 3.72 -21.06 1.71
C SER A 58 2.61 -20.02 1.54
N ILE A 59 1.79 -20.12 0.49
CA ILE A 59 0.60 -19.27 0.32
C ILE A 59 -0.41 -19.51 1.47
N ALA A 60 -0.65 -20.77 1.83
CA ALA A 60 -1.56 -21.09 2.93
C ALA A 60 -1.06 -20.54 4.28
N LEU A 61 0.23 -20.65 4.58
CA LEU A 61 0.83 -20.06 5.80
C LEU A 61 0.78 -18.55 5.80
N LEU A 62 0.97 -17.90 4.65
CA LEU A 62 0.91 -16.45 4.54
C LEU A 62 -0.53 -15.94 4.71
N ILE A 63 -1.50 -16.63 4.12
CA ILE A 63 -2.93 -16.35 4.32
C ILE A 63 -3.33 -16.59 5.77
N PHE A 64 -2.91 -17.70 6.36
CA PHE A 64 -3.21 -18.04 7.75
C PHE A 64 -2.57 -17.05 8.74
N GLY A 65 -1.32 -16.65 8.50
CA GLY A 65 -0.64 -15.60 9.27
C GLY A 65 -1.30 -14.22 9.11
N TYR A 66 -1.74 -13.86 7.90
CA TYR A 66 -2.49 -12.64 7.65
C TYR A 66 -3.83 -12.62 8.39
N PHE A 67 -4.58 -13.72 8.37
CA PHE A 67 -5.83 -13.82 9.13
C PHE A 67 -5.58 -13.84 10.64
N ILE A 68 -4.59 -14.58 11.16
CA ILE A 68 -4.23 -14.54 12.58
C ILE A 68 -3.84 -13.12 13.01
N GLY A 69 -3.01 -12.42 12.24
CA GLY A 69 -2.60 -11.05 12.55
C GLY A 69 -3.78 -10.06 12.52
N LYS A 70 -4.74 -10.26 11.62
CA LYS A 70 -5.95 -9.43 11.55
C LYS A 70 -6.97 -9.75 12.64
N TYR A 71 -7.01 -10.98 13.16
CA TYR A 71 -7.93 -11.38 14.23
C TYR A 71 -7.34 -11.28 15.64
N GLN A 72 -6.01 -11.21 15.80
CA GLN A 72 -5.35 -11.02 17.11
C GLN A 72 -5.34 -9.57 17.61
N THR A 73 -5.91 -8.61 16.88
CA THR A 73 -6.11 -7.25 17.42
C THR A 73 -7.29 -7.15 18.39
N ASP A 74 -8.19 -8.14 18.47
CA ASP A 74 -9.46 -7.92 19.19
C ASP A 74 -9.73 -8.76 20.44
N THR A 75 -9.00 -9.82 20.78
CA THR A 75 -9.32 -10.55 22.02
C THR A 75 -8.11 -11.25 22.65
N VAL A 76 -7.45 -10.56 23.58
CA VAL A 76 -6.86 -11.24 24.75
C VAL A 76 -7.99 -11.44 25.75
N PRO A 77 -8.49 -12.67 25.98
CA PRO A 77 -9.50 -12.91 27.00
C PRO A 77 -8.81 -12.81 28.37
N GLY A 78 -9.07 -11.73 29.09
CA GLY A 78 -8.62 -11.56 30.47
C GLY A 78 -7.70 -10.37 30.76
N GLN A 79 -7.76 -9.29 29.98
CA GLN A 79 -7.13 -8.03 30.39
C GLN A 79 -8.21 -7.11 30.97
N ASP A 80 -8.19 -6.99 32.30
CA ASP A 80 -8.79 -5.87 33.03
C ASP A 80 -8.55 -4.58 32.25
N SER A 81 -9.62 -3.99 31.72
CA SER A 81 -9.60 -2.77 30.91
C SER A 81 -9.23 -1.58 31.77
N ALA A 82 -7.93 -1.38 32.00
CA ALA A 82 -7.42 -0.16 32.64
C ALA A 82 -7.62 1.09 31.76
N MET A 83 -7.88 0.89 30.46
CA MET A 83 -8.05 1.95 29.47
C MET A 83 -9.45 1.88 28.87
N ASN A 84 -10.08 3.05 28.78
CA ASN A 84 -11.36 3.29 28.14
C ASN A 84 -11.15 3.69 26.67
N LYS A 85 -12.12 3.37 25.82
CA LYS A 85 -12.08 3.70 24.39
C LYS A 85 -12.79 5.04 24.15
N TYR A 86 -12.20 5.88 23.30
CA TYR A 86 -12.73 7.19 22.94
C TYR A 86 -12.72 7.41 21.44
N ALA A 87 -13.73 8.11 20.95
CA ALA A 87 -13.81 8.61 19.58
C ALA A 87 -13.54 10.13 19.58
N LEU A 88 -12.66 10.57 18.68
CA LEU A 88 -12.42 11.97 18.38
C LEU A 88 -12.87 12.24 16.95
N PHE A 89 -13.87 13.10 16.80
CA PHE A 89 -14.42 13.49 15.51
C PHE A 89 -13.89 14.86 15.08
N LEU A 90 -13.53 14.98 13.81
CA LEU A 90 -12.94 16.17 13.20
C LEU A 90 -14.02 16.92 12.42
N TYR A 91 -14.25 18.19 12.76
CA TYR A 91 -15.26 19.02 12.15
C TYR A 91 -14.66 20.26 11.49
N GLU A 92 -15.03 20.51 10.25
CA GLU A 92 -14.60 21.67 9.47
C GLU A 92 -15.78 22.57 9.14
N ASN A 93 -15.55 23.88 9.16
CA ASN A 93 -16.49 24.91 8.72
C ASN A 93 -15.71 25.97 7.90
N ASP A 94 -16.36 27.09 7.58
CA ASP A 94 -15.72 28.18 6.81
C ASP A 94 -14.51 28.84 7.52
N GLU A 95 -14.33 28.61 8.83
CA GLU A 95 -13.18 29.09 9.60
C GLU A 95 -11.97 28.15 9.50
N PHE A 96 -12.16 26.91 9.01
CA PHE A 96 -11.08 25.98 8.81
C PHE A 96 -10.20 26.42 7.65
N ALA A 97 -8.95 26.75 7.95
CA ALA A 97 -8.01 27.33 6.99
C ALA A 97 -6.64 26.67 7.09
N ALA A 98 -6.44 25.59 6.34
CA ALA A 98 -5.13 25.00 6.10
C ALA A 98 -4.59 25.46 4.74
N GLU A 99 -3.69 26.43 4.73
CA GLU A 99 -3.04 26.93 3.50
C GLU A 99 -2.16 25.87 2.83
N ASP A 100 -1.58 24.97 3.63
CA ASP A 100 -0.69 23.89 3.19
C ASP A 100 -1.27 22.53 3.59
N ILE A 101 -1.97 21.90 2.64
CA ILE A 101 -2.62 20.61 2.82
C ILE A 101 -1.60 19.49 3.03
N GLU A 102 -0.43 19.53 2.37
CA GLU A 102 0.59 18.49 2.53
C GLU A 102 1.18 18.50 3.93
N LYS A 103 1.42 19.70 4.46
CA LYS A 103 1.84 19.89 5.85
C LYS A 103 0.79 19.37 6.83
N LEU A 104 -0.49 19.73 6.64
CA LEU A 104 -1.58 19.25 7.49
C LEU A 104 -1.65 17.72 7.54
N VAL A 105 -1.61 17.08 6.36
CA VAL A 105 -1.66 15.60 6.26
C VAL A 105 -0.46 14.97 6.96
N THR A 106 0.72 15.59 6.85
CA THR A 106 1.94 15.12 7.53
C THR A 106 1.81 15.24 9.04
N GLU A 107 1.29 16.36 9.55
CA GLU A 107 1.07 16.57 10.99
C GLU A 107 0.07 15.56 11.56
N TYR A 108 -1.04 15.29 10.86
CA TYR A 108 -2.02 14.28 11.29
C TYR A 108 -1.40 12.89 11.33
N ARG A 109 -0.64 12.53 10.29
CA ARG A 109 0.04 11.24 10.23
C ARG A 109 1.01 11.09 11.39
N ASN A 110 1.82 12.11 11.68
CA ASN A 110 2.78 12.07 12.77
C ASN A 110 2.08 11.90 14.12
N TRP A 111 1.02 12.67 14.37
CA TRP A 111 0.21 12.54 15.59
C TRP A 111 -0.36 11.12 15.75
N ALA A 112 -0.89 10.54 14.66
CA ALA A 112 -1.41 9.17 14.66
C ALA A 112 -0.31 8.13 14.94
N ILE A 113 0.86 8.28 14.33
CA ILE A 113 2.02 7.41 14.55
C ILE A 113 2.46 7.47 16.01
N GLU A 114 2.62 8.67 16.58
CA GLU A 114 3.01 8.85 17.98
C GLU A 114 2.02 8.17 18.95
N LEU A 115 0.72 8.24 18.66
CA LEU A 115 -0.30 7.58 19.46
C LEU A 115 -0.28 6.05 19.28
N GLY A 116 0.02 5.59 18.07
CA GLY A 116 0.22 4.17 17.75
C GLY A 116 1.45 3.58 18.44
N GLU A 117 2.58 4.28 18.46
CA GLU A 117 3.80 3.87 19.16
C GLU A 117 3.60 3.74 20.67
N GLN A 118 2.67 4.51 21.25
CA GLN A 118 2.24 4.41 22.64
C GLN A 118 1.26 3.25 22.90
N GLY A 119 0.86 2.51 21.86
CA GLY A 119 -0.17 1.46 21.95
C GLY A 119 -1.57 2.00 22.26
N LYS A 120 -1.82 3.28 21.97
CA LYS A 120 -3.10 3.94 22.27
C LYS A 120 -4.01 4.08 21.06
N LEU A 121 -3.49 4.04 19.83
CA LEU A 121 -4.31 4.19 18.63
C LEU A 121 -4.98 2.87 18.22
N GLU A 122 -6.27 2.91 17.95
CA GLU A 122 -7.04 1.80 17.38
C GLU A 122 -7.38 2.04 15.90
N ALA A 123 -7.88 3.22 15.57
CA ALA A 123 -8.26 3.57 14.20
C ALA A 123 -8.07 5.07 13.93
N ALA A 124 -7.77 5.40 12.69
CA ALA A 124 -7.60 6.78 12.21
C ALA A 124 -8.00 6.82 10.73
N GLU A 125 -9.06 7.53 10.39
CA GLU A 125 -9.57 7.55 9.01
C GLU A 125 -10.01 8.96 8.61
N LYS A 126 -9.65 9.35 7.38
CA LYS A 126 -10.23 10.51 6.71
C LYS A 126 -11.51 10.08 6.02
N LEU A 127 -12.58 10.85 6.19
CA LEU A 127 -13.82 10.65 5.46
C LEU A 127 -13.75 11.27 4.06
N ASP A 128 -14.53 10.68 3.16
CA ASP A 128 -14.65 11.20 1.80
C ASP A 128 -15.34 12.56 1.79
N ASP A 129 -14.84 13.47 0.95
CA ASP A 129 -15.33 14.84 0.91
C ASP A 129 -16.59 15.01 0.06
N PHE A 130 -16.85 14.08 -0.85
CA PHE A 130 -17.81 14.28 -1.92
C PHE A 130 -19.11 13.52 -1.69
N ASN A 131 -19.07 12.41 -0.95
CA ASN A 131 -20.19 11.51 -0.77
C ASN A 131 -20.80 11.59 0.65
N ASP A 132 -21.18 12.79 1.08
CA ASP A 132 -21.99 12.95 2.29
C ASP A 132 -23.48 12.74 1.97
N TYR A 133 -24.09 11.72 2.58
CA TYR A 133 -25.50 11.42 2.41
C TYR A 133 -26.15 11.17 3.76
N TRP A 134 -26.99 12.12 4.19
CA TRP A 134 -27.69 12.05 5.47
C TRP A 134 -28.90 11.12 5.40
N LEU A 135 -28.87 10.07 6.21
CA LEU A 135 -29.97 9.13 6.41
C LEU A 135 -30.65 9.43 7.75
N GLY A 136 -31.61 10.37 7.78
CA GLY A 136 -32.32 10.72 9.00
C GLY A 136 -33.17 11.98 8.91
N SER A 137 -33.62 12.47 10.05
CA SER A 137 -34.35 13.74 10.13
C SER A 137 -33.39 14.92 9.98
N ASN A 138 -33.71 15.86 9.10
CA ASN A 138 -32.91 17.09 8.91
C ASN A 138 -32.89 17.99 10.16
N SER A 139 -33.83 17.81 11.09
CA SER A 139 -33.84 18.54 12.37
C SER A 139 -32.68 18.17 13.31
N VAL A 140 -31.99 17.05 13.05
CA VAL A 140 -30.88 16.54 13.86
C VAL A 140 -29.54 16.68 13.11
N GLN A 141 -29.58 16.97 11.80
CA GLN A 141 -28.37 17.14 11.01
C GLN A 141 -27.65 18.44 11.42
N ASN A 142 -26.36 18.33 11.72
CA ASN A 142 -25.52 19.51 11.84
C ASN A 142 -25.21 20.03 10.43
N THR A 143 -25.70 21.23 10.10
CA THR A 143 -25.50 21.88 8.80
C THR A 143 -24.44 22.98 8.82
N THR A 144 -23.85 23.27 9.98
CA THR A 144 -22.89 24.36 10.15
C THR A 144 -21.44 23.89 10.10
N SER A 145 -21.21 22.60 10.29
CA SER A 145 -19.88 22.00 10.23
C SER A 145 -19.94 20.59 9.66
N LYS A 146 -18.99 20.24 8.80
CA LYS A 146 -18.88 18.95 8.13
C LYS A 146 -17.95 18.03 8.93
N LEU A 147 -18.35 16.77 9.12
CA LEU A 147 -17.48 15.74 9.69
C LEU A 147 -16.48 15.26 8.62
N THR A 148 -15.19 15.43 8.84
CA THR A 148 -14.15 15.15 7.83
C THR A 148 -13.23 13.97 8.17
N GLY A 149 -13.28 13.47 9.40
CA GLY A 149 -12.49 12.32 9.82
C GLY A 149 -12.74 11.94 11.28
N TYR A 150 -12.13 10.84 11.70
CA TYR A 150 -12.20 10.38 13.08
C TYR A 150 -10.94 9.62 13.51
N PHE A 151 -10.75 9.59 14.83
CA PHE A 151 -9.77 8.75 15.50
C PHE A 151 -10.44 7.96 16.62
N ILE A 152 -10.09 6.68 16.74
CA ILE A 152 -10.46 5.82 17.88
C ILE A 152 -9.19 5.50 18.65
N PHE A 153 -9.16 5.79 19.94
CA PHE A 153 -7.98 5.57 20.78
C PHE A 153 -8.34 5.22 22.23
N TYR A 154 -7.34 4.74 22.95
CA TYR A 154 -7.43 4.32 24.34
C TYR A 154 -6.81 5.37 25.27
N ALA A 155 -7.51 5.67 26.37
CA ALA A 155 -7.02 6.51 27.46
C ALA A 155 -7.54 5.98 28.80
N LYS A 156 -6.81 6.20 29.89
CA LYS A 156 -7.16 5.74 31.23
C LYS A 156 -8.51 6.30 31.67
N ASP A 157 -8.70 7.59 31.46
CA ASP A 157 -9.90 8.33 31.84
C ASP A 157 -10.17 9.48 30.87
N PHE A 158 -11.30 10.15 31.04
CA PHE A 158 -11.73 11.22 30.15
C PHE A 158 -10.80 12.44 30.24
N GLU A 159 -10.12 12.66 31.36
CA GLU A 159 -9.14 13.73 31.49
C GLU A 159 -7.92 13.46 30.62
N GLU A 160 -7.36 12.25 30.67
CA GLU A 160 -6.27 11.87 29.76
C GLU A 160 -6.71 11.95 28.29
N ALA A 161 -7.93 11.49 27.98
CA ALA A 161 -8.46 11.57 26.62
C ALA A 161 -8.54 13.02 26.10
N LYS A 162 -8.97 13.96 26.95
CA LYS A 162 -8.99 15.39 26.62
C LYS A 162 -7.59 15.95 26.41
N GLU A 163 -6.63 15.59 27.25
CA GLU A 163 -5.25 16.05 27.09
C GLU A 163 -4.64 15.52 25.79
N ILE A 164 -4.91 14.27 25.41
CA ILE A 164 -4.53 13.74 24.10
C ILE A 164 -5.22 14.50 22.97
N ALA A 165 -6.54 14.72 23.06
CA ALA A 165 -7.29 15.41 22.01
C ALA A 165 -6.82 16.86 21.79
N LYS A 166 -6.41 17.57 22.86
CA LYS A 166 -5.91 18.95 22.79
C LYS A 166 -4.60 19.09 22.00
N THR A 167 -3.81 18.03 21.86
CA THR A 167 -2.59 18.06 21.07
C THR A 167 -2.83 17.85 19.58
N HIS A 168 -4.07 17.54 19.18
CA HIS A 168 -4.40 17.23 17.81
C HIS A 168 -4.25 18.48 16.91
N PRO A 169 -3.55 18.41 15.76
CA PRO A 169 -3.25 19.59 14.93
C PRO A 169 -4.49 20.31 14.38
N HIS A 170 -5.62 19.62 14.24
CA HIS A 170 -6.86 20.16 13.66
C HIS A 170 -7.32 21.48 14.29
N THR A 171 -7.14 21.67 15.60
CA THR A 171 -7.54 22.92 16.29
C THR A 171 -6.64 24.11 15.96
N ILE A 172 -5.42 23.87 15.49
CA ILE A 172 -4.48 24.92 15.07
C ILE A 172 -5.01 25.65 13.83
N TYR A 173 -5.76 24.94 12.99
CA TYR A 173 -6.26 25.41 11.70
C TYR A 173 -7.71 25.92 11.76
N GLY A 174 -8.26 26.13 12.96
CA GLY A 174 -9.67 26.54 13.15
C GLY A 174 -10.68 25.39 13.09
N GLY A 175 -10.22 24.14 13.05
CA GLY A 175 -11.08 22.96 13.07
C GLY A 175 -11.66 22.67 14.45
N GLY A 176 -12.85 22.07 14.48
CA GLY A 176 -13.56 21.65 15.68
C GLY A 176 -13.29 20.18 16.03
N LEU A 177 -13.27 19.86 17.32
CA LEU A 177 -13.12 18.50 17.82
C LEU A 177 -14.32 18.12 18.70
N ASP A 178 -14.91 16.95 18.47
CA ASP A 178 -15.88 16.33 19.39
C ASP A 178 -15.29 15.03 19.95
N LEU A 179 -15.07 15.00 21.27
CA LEU A 179 -14.49 13.86 21.99
C LEU A 179 -15.58 13.12 22.77
N ARG A 180 -15.74 11.83 22.49
CA ARG A 180 -16.76 10.99 23.13
C ARG A 180 -16.19 9.69 23.69
N PRO A 181 -16.61 9.25 24.90
CA PRO A 181 -16.39 7.88 25.32
C PRO A 181 -17.18 6.91 24.43
N ILE A 182 -16.61 5.74 24.18
CA ILE A 182 -17.30 4.63 23.50
C ILE A 182 -17.66 3.59 24.55
N ASP A 183 -18.95 3.47 24.82
CA ASP A 183 -19.47 2.41 25.68
C ASP A 183 -19.52 1.08 24.91
N LYS A 184 -19.16 0.00 25.60
CA LYS A 184 -19.37 -1.35 25.07
C LYS A 184 -20.86 -1.66 25.12
N ILE A 185 -21.40 -2.12 23.99
CA ILE A 185 -22.73 -2.72 23.97
C ILE A 185 -22.56 -4.15 24.49
N GLU A 186 -23.21 -4.48 25.61
CA GLU A 186 -23.29 -5.86 26.09
C GLU A 186 -24.11 -6.68 25.08
N GLU A 187 -23.52 -7.76 24.56
CA GLU A 187 -24.20 -8.74 23.70
C GLU A 187 -25.06 -9.73 24.50
#